data_AF-A0A455U105-F1
#
_entry.id   AF-A0A455U105-F1
#
_cell.length_a   1.000
_cell.length_b   1.000
_cell.length_c   1.000
_cell.angle_alpha   90.00
_cell.angle_beta   90.00
_cell.angle_gamma   90.00
#
_symmetry.space_group_name_H-M   'P 1'
#
loop_
_entity.id
_entity.type
_entity.pdbx_description
1 polymer ?
#
loop_
_entity_poly.entity_id
_entity_poly.type
_entity_poly.pdbx_seq_one_letter_code
_entity_poly.pdbx_strand_id
1 'polypeptide(L)'
;MALGEVSNAYALCRPPGHHAEADQGRGFCLLGNIPVAVMRARALGQVNRVAILDWDVHHGNGQQAAFYNDPEVFTVSLHQAANYPLETGGFDEQGEGAGLGANLNLPLPPGCGLGAYAYAMGKLVLPALEAFNPDLIVVACGYGACAKDPLGKMLLNSQAFATMTAQLKALAERCCEGKLVFVHEGGYSEGYVPLCGHAVIQTLAGSAIAVPDPQNDEIAAWGPATAPASINR
;
A
#
# COMPACT_ATOMS: atom_id res chain seq x y z
N MET A 1 -10.01 -15.22 6.23
CA MET A 1 -9.08 -14.17 6.67
C MET A 1 -9.08 -14.09 8.19
N ALA A 2 -9.79 -13.14 8.84
CA ALA A 2 -9.81 -13.06 10.30
C ALA A 2 -10.43 -14.32 10.97
N LEU A 3 -11.39 -14.96 10.30
CA LEU A 3 -12.01 -16.22 10.73
C LEU A 3 -11.26 -17.48 10.26
N GLY A 4 -10.12 -17.36 9.59
CA GLY A 4 -9.33 -18.51 9.10
C GLY A 4 -9.86 -19.21 7.83
N GLU A 5 -11.00 -18.79 7.26
CA GLU A 5 -11.61 -19.47 6.10
C GLU A 5 -10.81 -19.37 4.78
N VAL A 6 -10.02 -18.33 4.64
CA VAL A 6 -9.14 -18.06 3.48
C VAL A 6 -7.87 -17.39 3.97
N SER A 7 -6.74 -17.67 3.32
CA SER A 7 -5.42 -17.15 3.69
C SER A 7 -5.17 -15.72 3.22
N ASN A 8 -5.72 -15.33 2.07
CA ASN A 8 -5.67 -13.95 1.57
C ASN A 8 -6.92 -13.61 0.76
N ALA A 9 -7.14 -12.31 0.52
CA ALA A 9 -8.27 -11.83 -0.28
C ALA A 9 -7.93 -10.54 -1.04
N TYR A 10 -8.63 -10.32 -2.15
CA TYR A 10 -8.64 -9.05 -2.89
C TYR A 10 -10.07 -8.55 -3.02
N ALA A 11 -10.37 -7.38 -2.47
CA ALA A 11 -11.65 -6.72 -2.56
C ALA A 11 -11.59 -5.60 -3.60
N LEU A 12 -12.23 -5.79 -4.75
CA LEU A 12 -12.36 -4.78 -5.80
C LEU A 12 -13.48 -3.78 -5.45
N CYS A 13 -13.25 -2.99 -4.41
CA CYS A 13 -14.21 -2.01 -3.91
C CYS A 13 -14.18 -0.72 -4.75
N ARG A 14 -15.36 -0.22 -5.11
CA ARG A 14 -15.53 1.11 -5.71
C ARG A 14 -16.87 1.70 -5.25
N PRO A 15 -16.94 2.95 -4.74
CA PRO A 15 -15.86 3.95 -4.65
C PRO A 15 -14.73 3.60 -3.67
N PRO A 16 -13.54 4.24 -3.81
CA PRO A 16 -12.40 4.08 -2.88
C PRO A 16 -12.72 4.62 -1.48
N GLY A 17 -11.80 4.46 -0.52
CA GLY A 17 -12.04 4.80 0.88
C GLY A 17 -10.91 5.53 1.64
N HIS A 18 -9.65 5.46 1.19
CA HIS A 18 -8.51 5.89 2.03
C HIS A 18 -8.45 7.39 2.38
N HIS A 19 -9.19 8.24 1.67
CA HIS A 19 -9.26 9.68 1.95
C HIS A 19 -10.44 10.11 2.82
N ALA A 20 -11.42 9.24 3.03
CA ALA A 20 -12.62 9.59 3.79
C ALA A 20 -12.32 9.63 5.29
N GLU A 21 -12.68 10.75 5.91
CA GLU A 21 -12.60 10.97 7.35
C GLU A 21 -13.97 10.73 8.00
N ALA A 22 -14.02 10.73 9.33
CA ALA A 22 -15.22 10.34 10.08
C ALA A 22 -16.47 11.20 9.76
N ASP A 23 -16.27 12.47 9.44
CA ASP A 23 -17.32 13.46 9.16
C ASP A 23 -17.19 14.10 7.76
N GLN A 24 -16.22 13.67 6.94
CA GLN A 24 -15.95 14.27 5.63
C GLN A 24 -15.58 13.23 4.57
N GLY A 25 -16.40 13.16 3.50
CA GLY A 25 -16.01 12.50 2.25
C GLY A 25 -15.15 13.42 1.38
N ARG A 26 -14.02 12.93 0.88
CA ARG A 26 -13.08 13.67 0.01
C ARG A 26 -12.24 12.70 -0.82
N GLY A 27 -11.53 13.21 -1.85
CA GLY A 27 -10.67 12.39 -2.71
C GLY A 27 -11.40 11.21 -3.37
N PHE A 28 -12.64 11.43 -3.84
CA PHE A 28 -13.55 10.40 -4.38
C PHE A 28 -13.99 9.32 -3.38
N CYS A 29 -13.56 9.41 -2.12
CA CYS A 29 -13.90 8.48 -1.05
C CYS A 29 -15.13 8.97 -0.28
N LEU A 30 -16.15 8.12 -0.17
CA LEU A 30 -17.39 8.43 0.57
C LEU A 30 -17.37 7.89 2.00
N LEU A 31 -16.74 6.73 2.20
CA LEU A 31 -16.61 6.04 3.47
C LEU A 31 -15.18 5.53 3.62
N GLY A 32 -14.65 5.54 4.84
CA GLY A 32 -13.37 4.90 5.15
C GLY A 32 -13.49 3.39 5.06
N ASN A 33 -13.43 2.81 3.87
CA ASN A 33 -13.66 1.37 3.62
C ASN A 33 -12.81 0.49 4.55
N ILE A 34 -11.49 0.73 4.59
CA ILE A 34 -10.56 0.00 5.45
C ILE A 34 -10.80 0.35 6.93
N PRO A 35 -10.85 1.63 7.37
CA PRO A 35 -11.18 1.97 8.75
C PRO A 35 -12.45 1.28 9.29
N VAL A 36 -13.55 1.32 8.54
CA VAL A 36 -14.81 0.67 8.91
C VAL A 36 -14.64 -0.84 9.06
N ALA A 37 -13.96 -1.50 8.12
CA ALA A 37 -13.72 -2.93 8.17
C ALA A 37 -12.85 -3.33 9.38
N VAL A 38 -11.78 -2.57 9.64
CA VAL A 38 -10.87 -2.81 10.78
C VAL A 38 -11.56 -2.60 12.11
N MET A 39 -12.27 -1.47 12.28
CA MET A 39 -13.05 -1.19 13.50
C MET A 39 -14.10 -2.28 13.74
N ARG A 40 -14.78 -2.74 12.68
CA ARG A 40 -15.77 -3.82 12.80
C ARG A 40 -15.13 -5.14 13.22
N ALA A 41 -14.01 -5.53 12.62
CA ALA A 41 -13.32 -6.77 12.96
C ALA A 41 -12.80 -6.76 14.41
N ARG A 42 -12.24 -5.65 14.86
CA ARG A 42 -11.80 -5.45 16.26
C ARG A 42 -12.96 -5.46 17.24
N ALA A 43 -14.06 -4.79 16.92
CA ALA A 43 -15.27 -4.80 17.76
C ALA A 43 -15.90 -6.21 17.90
N LEU A 44 -15.65 -7.09 16.94
CA LEU A 44 -16.05 -8.50 16.99
C LEU A 44 -15.02 -9.41 17.66
N GLY A 45 -13.89 -8.86 18.14
CA GLY A 45 -12.79 -9.64 18.74
C GLY A 45 -12.06 -10.55 17.76
N GLN A 46 -12.13 -10.26 16.45
CA GLN A 46 -11.56 -11.13 15.41
C GLN A 46 -10.08 -10.84 15.15
N VAL A 47 -9.63 -9.63 15.44
CA VAL A 47 -8.24 -9.16 15.33
C VAL A 47 -7.98 -8.15 16.44
N ASN A 48 -6.75 -8.06 16.94
CA ASN A 48 -6.36 -7.03 17.92
C ASN A 48 -5.47 -5.99 17.24
N ARG A 49 -4.35 -6.45 16.67
CA ARG A 49 -3.32 -5.60 16.05
C ARG A 49 -3.41 -5.65 14.54
N VAL A 50 -3.63 -4.50 13.90
CA VAL A 50 -3.77 -4.42 12.44
C VAL A 50 -2.73 -3.50 11.87
N ALA A 51 -1.99 -3.95 10.86
CA ALA A 51 -1.17 -3.08 10.05
C ALA A 51 -1.92 -2.73 8.77
N ILE A 52 -1.96 -1.45 8.43
CA ILE A 52 -2.51 -0.93 7.19
C ILE A 52 -1.36 -0.33 6.39
N LEU A 53 -1.05 -0.95 5.26
CA LEU A 53 -0.11 -0.41 4.28
C LEU A 53 -0.89 0.21 3.13
N ASP A 54 -0.81 1.53 3.00
CA ASP A 54 -1.30 2.28 1.86
C ASP A 54 -0.15 2.52 0.88
N TRP A 55 -0.30 1.99 -0.34
CA TRP A 55 0.63 2.26 -1.44
C TRP A 55 -0.04 3.01 -2.59
N ASP A 56 -1.27 3.47 -2.41
CA ASP A 56 -1.84 4.44 -3.32
C ASP A 56 -0.88 5.65 -3.41
N VAL A 57 -0.84 6.28 -4.58
CA VAL A 57 0.10 7.39 -4.81
C VAL A 57 -0.25 8.62 -3.99
N HIS A 58 -1.48 8.71 -3.51
CA HIS A 58 -1.99 9.78 -2.66
C HIS A 58 -1.88 9.37 -1.18
N HIS A 59 -1.69 10.35 -0.30
CA HIS A 59 -1.58 10.09 1.14
C HIS A 59 -2.91 9.57 1.69
N GLY A 60 -2.89 8.43 2.39
CA GLY A 60 -4.04 7.81 3.07
C GLY A 60 -4.54 8.57 4.30
N ASN A 61 -4.85 9.86 4.17
CA ASN A 61 -5.21 10.75 5.29
C ASN A 61 -6.39 10.26 6.13
N GLY A 62 -7.40 9.64 5.52
CA GLY A 62 -8.56 9.13 6.25
C GLY A 62 -8.21 7.94 7.13
N GLN A 63 -7.30 7.09 6.66
CA GLN A 63 -6.79 5.95 7.43
C GLN A 63 -5.93 6.44 8.59
N GLN A 64 -5.02 7.38 8.32
CA GLN A 64 -4.20 8.02 9.34
C GLN A 64 -5.07 8.67 10.43
N ALA A 65 -6.04 9.50 10.04
CA ALA A 65 -6.90 10.22 10.98
C ALA A 65 -7.75 9.25 11.83
N ALA A 66 -8.24 8.16 11.25
CA ALA A 66 -9.09 7.19 11.95
C ALA A 66 -8.36 6.47 13.10
N PHE A 67 -7.03 6.36 13.03
CA PHE A 67 -6.23 5.56 13.97
C PHE A 67 -5.07 6.32 14.63
N TYR A 68 -5.01 7.65 14.46
CA TYR A 68 -3.85 8.47 14.86
C TYR A 68 -3.44 8.34 16.33
N ASN A 69 -4.39 7.96 17.20
CA ASN A 69 -4.21 7.84 18.65
C ASN A 69 -4.24 6.38 19.14
N ASP A 70 -4.34 5.42 18.22
CA ASP A 70 -4.53 4.00 18.50
C ASP A 70 -3.22 3.21 18.32
N PRO A 71 -2.58 2.72 19.39
CA PRO A 71 -1.33 1.95 19.29
C PRO A 71 -1.50 0.57 18.64
N GLU A 72 -2.73 0.07 18.53
CA GLU A 72 -3.01 -1.27 18.02
C GLU A 72 -3.30 -1.27 16.51
N VAL A 73 -3.32 -0.10 15.86
CA VAL A 73 -3.43 0.01 14.41
C VAL A 73 -2.26 0.81 13.85
N PHE A 74 -1.38 0.14 13.10
CA PHE A 74 -0.22 0.79 12.48
C PHE A 74 -0.54 1.21 11.05
N THR A 75 -0.58 2.51 10.80
CA THR A 75 -0.82 3.08 9.47
C THR A 75 0.49 3.46 8.79
N VAL A 76 0.70 2.96 7.58
CA VAL A 76 1.88 3.26 6.76
C VAL A 76 1.41 3.76 5.40
N SER A 77 1.91 4.91 4.94
CA SER A 77 1.55 5.48 3.63
C SER A 77 2.80 5.74 2.79
N LEU A 78 2.85 5.14 1.58
CA LEU A 78 3.88 5.38 0.56
C LEU A 78 3.28 6.19 -0.59
N HIS A 79 3.43 7.51 -0.50
CA HIS A 79 2.76 8.43 -1.40
C HIS A 79 3.73 9.38 -2.08
N GLN A 80 3.27 10.02 -3.15
CA GLN A 80 3.94 11.17 -3.72
C GLN A 80 3.82 12.37 -2.79
N ALA A 81 4.95 12.96 -2.43
CA ALA A 81 5.02 14.19 -1.67
C ALA A 81 4.24 15.31 -2.38
N ALA A 82 3.44 16.06 -1.60
CA ALA A 82 2.67 17.21 -2.08
C ALA A 82 1.77 16.91 -3.30
N ASN A 83 1.10 15.75 -3.31
CA ASN A 83 0.13 15.39 -4.34
C ASN A 83 -1.31 15.61 -3.86
N TYR A 84 -1.82 14.70 -3.02
CA TYR A 84 -3.14 14.82 -2.40
C TYR A 84 -3.19 14.03 -1.08
N PRO A 85 -3.72 14.61 0.01
CA PRO A 85 -3.92 16.05 0.21
C PRO A 85 -2.61 16.85 0.12
N LEU A 86 -2.70 18.18 0.05
CA LEU A 86 -1.49 19.04 0.04
C LEU A 86 -1.00 19.37 1.45
N GLU A 87 -1.89 19.22 2.42
CA GLU A 87 -1.76 19.71 3.79
C GLU A 87 -1.37 18.63 4.82
N THR A 88 -1.32 17.36 4.42
CA THR A 88 -0.98 16.22 5.27
C THR A 88 -0.03 15.24 4.58
N GLY A 89 0.45 14.23 5.30
CA GLY A 89 1.33 13.20 4.78
C GLY A 89 2.81 13.52 4.99
N GLY A 90 3.11 14.45 5.91
CA GLY A 90 4.47 14.76 6.36
C GLY A 90 5.10 13.60 7.14
N PHE A 91 6.42 13.47 7.05
CA PHE A 91 7.19 12.43 7.73
C PHE A 91 7.18 12.57 9.28
N ASP A 92 6.96 13.80 9.76
CA ASP A 92 6.86 14.17 11.17
C ASP A 92 5.48 13.87 11.78
N GLU A 93 4.47 13.55 10.97
CA GLU A 93 3.16 13.06 11.42
C GLU A 93 3.29 11.59 11.85
N GLN A 94 3.51 11.33 13.14
CA GLN A 94 3.86 9.99 13.67
C GLN A 94 2.82 9.41 14.64
N GLY A 95 1.61 9.97 14.64
CA GLY A 95 0.59 9.66 15.65
C GLY A 95 0.74 10.54 16.90
N GLU A 96 -0.21 10.43 17.82
CA GLU A 96 -0.20 11.19 19.08
C GLU A 96 -0.70 10.36 20.26
N GLY A 97 -0.41 10.83 21.47
CA GLY A 97 -0.83 10.15 22.69
C GLY A 97 -0.32 8.71 22.74
N ALA A 98 -1.24 7.75 22.90
CA ALA A 98 -0.91 6.34 22.91
C ALA A 98 -0.47 5.82 21.53
N GLY A 99 -0.93 6.43 20.44
CA GLY A 99 -0.60 6.06 19.06
C GLY A 99 0.72 6.63 18.54
N LEU A 100 1.50 7.34 19.37
CA LEU A 100 2.80 7.86 18.95
C LEU A 100 3.74 6.72 18.52
N GLY A 101 4.23 6.79 17.29
CA GLY A 101 5.01 5.74 16.63
C GLY A 101 4.17 4.72 15.85
N ALA A 102 2.84 4.81 15.88
CA ALA A 102 1.91 3.97 15.14
C ALA A 102 1.41 4.60 13.82
N ASN A 103 2.07 5.65 13.34
CA ASN A 103 1.89 6.16 11.98
C ASN A 103 3.25 6.39 11.30
N LEU A 104 3.39 5.97 10.05
CA LEU A 104 4.58 6.17 9.23
C LEU A 104 4.22 6.68 7.84
N ASN A 105 4.51 7.95 7.60
CA ASN A 105 4.43 8.54 6.27
C ASN A 105 5.77 8.51 5.55
N LEU A 106 5.77 8.05 4.30
CA LEU A 106 6.92 8.06 3.41
C LEU A 106 6.61 8.94 2.18
N PRO A 107 6.70 10.28 2.30
CA PRO A 107 6.50 11.19 1.18
C PRO A 107 7.68 11.09 0.20
N LEU A 108 7.44 10.47 -0.95
CA LEU A 108 8.45 10.26 -1.99
C LEU A 108 8.44 11.40 -3.01
N PRO A 109 9.61 11.89 -3.48
CA PRO A 109 9.66 12.87 -4.56
C PRO A 109 8.96 12.37 -5.84
N PRO A 110 8.31 13.26 -6.62
CA PRO A 110 7.78 12.90 -7.92
C PRO A 110 8.90 12.38 -8.85
N GLY A 111 8.56 11.41 -9.69
CA GLY A 111 9.52 10.70 -10.55
C GLY A 111 10.17 9.48 -9.87
N CYS A 112 9.88 9.20 -8.59
CA CYS A 112 10.33 7.97 -7.95
C CYS A 112 9.70 6.74 -8.64
N GLY A 113 10.55 5.77 -8.98
CA GLY A 113 10.17 4.55 -9.69
C GLY A 113 10.64 3.27 -8.98
N LEU A 114 10.92 2.23 -9.76
CA LEU A 114 11.20 0.88 -9.26
C LEU A 114 12.22 0.82 -8.11
N GLY A 115 13.38 1.47 -8.28
CA GLY A 115 14.44 1.44 -7.26
C GLY A 115 14.07 2.14 -5.95
N ALA A 116 13.33 3.26 -6.03
CA ALA A 116 12.89 4.02 -4.85
C ALA A 116 11.86 3.22 -4.04
N TYR A 117 10.87 2.63 -4.71
CA TYR A 117 9.87 1.77 -4.05
C TYR A 117 10.49 0.49 -3.51
N ALA A 118 11.41 -0.16 -4.23
CA ALA A 118 12.13 -1.33 -3.73
C ALA A 118 12.95 -1.01 -2.47
N TYR A 119 13.61 0.16 -2.44
CA TYR A 119 14.32 0.63 -1.26
C TYR A 119 13.36 0.93 -0.09
N ALA A 120 12.31 1.71 -0.32
CA ALA A 120 11.32 2.04 0.70
C ALA A 120 10.68 0.78 1.30
N MET A 121 10.25 -0.15 0.45
CA MET A 121 9.69 -1.43 0.90
C MET A 121 10.70 -2.25 1.71
N GLY A 122 11.90 -2.47 1.17
CA GLY A 122 12.89 -3.36 1.78
C GLY A 122 13.60 -2.78 3.01
N LYS A 123 13.73 -1.46 3.13
CA LYS A 123 14.50 -0.81 4.21
C LYS A 123 13.65 -0.13 5.26
N LEU A 124 12.40 0.24 4.94
CA LEU A 124 11.55 1.01 5.84
C LEU A 124 10.26 0.26 6.14
N VAL A 125 9.47 -0.05 5.12
CA VAL A 125 8.10 -0.56 5.29
C VAL A 125 8.09 -1.97 5.88
N LEU A 126 8.71 -2.95 5.22
CA LEU A 126 8.66 -4.34 5.68
C LEU A 126 9.28 -4.51 7.08
N PRO A 127 10.45 -3.88 7.40
CA PRO A 127 10.97 -3.90 8.76
C PRO A 127 10.04 -3.26 9.80
N ALA A 128 9.38 -2.14 9.47
CA ALA A 128 8.45 -1.48 10.38
C ALA A 128 7.19 -2.34 10.63
N LEU A 129 6.64 -2.93 9.57
CA LEU A 129 5.51 -3.86 9.68
C LEU A 129 5.87 -5.11 10.51
N GLU A 130 7.06 -5.68 10.31
CA GLU A 130 7.54 -6.84 11.07
C GLU A 130 7.76 -6.48 12.54
N ALA A 131 8.38 -5.33 12.83
CA ALA A 131 8.57 -4.83 14.19
C ALA A 131 7.24 -4.52 14.89
N PHE A 132 6.24 -4.04 14.14
CA PHE A 132 4.90 -3.88 14.68
C PHE A 132 4.27 -5.22 15.04
N ASN A 133 4.59 -6.34 14.39
CA ASN A 133 4.02 -7.67 14.71
C ASN A 133 2.46 -7.68 14.72
N PRO A 134 1.82 -7.42 13.55
CA PRO A 134 0.36 -7.40 13.42
C PRO A 134 -0.26 -8.80 13.42
N ASP A 135 -1.54 -8.89 13.77
CA ASP A 135 -2.38 -10.08 13.59
C ASP A 135 -3.02 -10.14 12.19
N LEU A 136 -3.03 -9.02 11.48
CA LEU A 136 -3.60 -8.85 10.15
C LEU A 136 -2.88 -7.72 9.40
N ILE A 137 -2.53 -7.97 8.15
CA ILE A 137 -2.06 -6.93 7.23
C ILE A 137 -3.19 -6.60 6.23
N VAL A 138 -3.54 -5.32 6.13
CA VAL A 138 -4.45 -4.78 5.13
C VAL A 138 -3.67 -3.86 4.20
N VAL A 139 -3.87 -3.99 2.89
CA VAL A 139 -3.24 -3.16 1.88
C VAL A 139 -4.30 -2.28 1.23
N ALA A 140 -4.15 -0.96 1.38
CA ALA A 140 -4.90 0.01 0.58
C ALA A 140 -4.23 0.06 -0.80
N CYS A 141 -4.85 -0.66 -1.74
CA CYS A 141 -4.23 -1.08 -2.99
C CYS A 141 -4.62 -0.14 -4.11
N GLY A 142 -3.97 1.02 -4.15
CA GLY A 142 -4.02 1.93 -5.29
C GLY A 142 -3.03 1.58 -6.39
N TYR A 143 -3.37 1.95 -7.63
CA TYR A 143 -2.47 1.85 -8.79
C TYR A 143 -2.08 3.22 -9.35
N GLY A 144 -2.36 4.30 -8.61
CA GLY A 144 -2.00 5.67 -8.99
C GLY A 144 -0.48 5.90 -9.14
N ALA A 145 0.34 5.01 -8.57
CA ALA A 145 1.79 5.09 -8.65
C ALA A 145 2.36 4.48 -9.96
N CYS A 146 1.50 3.92 -10.82
CA CYS A 146 1.94 3.37 -12.08
C CYS A 146 2.38 4.48 -13.05
N ALA A 147 3.34 4.16 -13.91
CA ALA A 147 4.02 5.12 -14.78
C ALA A 147 3.12 5.77 -15.85
N LYS A 148 1.91 5.23 -16.05
CA LYS A 148 0.92 5.68 -17.02
C LYS A 148 -0.27 6.36 -16.34
N ASP A 149 -0.20 6.61 -15.04
CA ASP A 149 -1.29 7.25 -14.30
C ASP A 149 -1.30 8.78 -14.52
N PRO A 150 -2.46 9.39 -14.81
CA PRO A 150 -2.56 10.84 -14.96
C PRO A 150 -2.47 11.60 -13.62
N LEU A 151 -2.86 10.99 -12.50
CA LEU A 151 -2.99 11.63 -11.18
C LEU A 151 -1.80 11.38 -10.25
N GLY A 152 -0.87 10.51 -10.65
CA GLY A 152 0.46 10.35 -10.06
C GLY A 152 1.57 10.84 -10.99
N LYS A 153 2.78 10.93 -10.45
CA LYS A 153 4.04 11.19 -11.19
C LYS A 153 5.12 10.17 -10.84
N MET A 154 4.70 8.99 -10.36
CA MET A 154 5.59 7.88 -10.04
C MET A 154 5.76 6.97 -11.25
N LEU A 155 6.77 6.08 -11.20
CA LEU A 155 7.21 5.31 -12.36
C LEU A 155 7.19 3.79 -12.09
N LEU A 156 6.09 3.27 -11.52
CA LEU A 156 5.93 1.82 -11.32
C LEU A 156 5.39 1.12 -12.57
N ASN A 157 5.90 -0.09 -12.82
CA ASN A 157 5.33 -1.04 -13.78
C ASN A 157 4.54 -2.15 -13.05
N SER A 158 3.83 -3.00 -13.81
CA SER A 158 3.04 -4.08 -13.21
C SER A 158 3.88 -5.06 -12.38
N GLN A 159 5.13 -5.34 -12.81
CA GLN A 159 6.05 -6.22 -12.10
C GLN A 159 6.45 -5.67 -10.72
N ALA A 160 6.54 -4.35 -10.54
CA ALA A 160 6.81 -3.76 -9.24
C ALA A 160 5.67 -4.05 -8.25
N PHE A 161 4.41 -3.88 -8.67
CA PHE A 161 3.26 -4.21 -7.83
C PHE A 161 3.25 -5.70 -7.46
N ALA A 162 3.49 -6.61 -8.41
CA ALA A 162 3.64 -8.04 -8.11
C ALA A 162 4.77 -8.32 -7.10
N THR A 163 5.91 -7.64 -7.25
CA THR A 163 7.05 -7.80 -6.33
C THR A 163 6.70 -7.35 -4.92
N MET A 164 6.06 -6.19 -4.77
CA MET A 164 5.60 -5.70 -3.46
C MET A 164 4.54 -6.63 -2.86
N THR A 165 3.61 -7.16 -3.67
CA THR A 165 2.64 -8.18 -3.23
C THR A 165 3.34 -9.44 -2.72
N ALA A 166 4.34 -9.95 -3.44
CA ALA A 166 5.08 -11.15 -3.03
C ALA A 166 5.83 -10.93 -1.70
N GLN A 167 6.44 -9.76 -1.52
CA GLN A 167 7.09 -9.37 -0.27
C GLN A 167 6.10 -9.33 0.90
N LEU A 168 4.92 -8.75 0.71
CA LEU A 168 3.88 -8.67 1.73
C LEU A 168 3.28 -10.04 2.05
N LYS A 169 3.09 -10.90 1.06
CA LYS A 169 2.64 -12.28 1.25
C LYS A 169 3.64 -13.06 2.11
N ALA A 170 4.93 -12.97 1.80
CA ALA A 170 5.98 -13.60 2.58
C ALA A 170 6.09 -13.03 4.01
N LEU A 171 5.87 -11.72 4.18
CA LEU A 171 5.82 -11.11 5.52
C LEU A 171 4.60 -11.59 6.31
N ALA A 172 3.43 -11.61 5.70
CA ALA A 172 2.19 -12.07 6.33
C ALA A 172 2.29 -13.52 6.81
N GLU A 173 2.92 -14.40 6.02
CA GLU A 173 3.21 -15.78 6.43
C GLU A 173 4.03 -15.87 7.73
N ARG A 174 4.98 -14.94 7.94
CA ARG A 174 5.83 -14.93 9.15
C ARG A 174 5.17 -14.26 10.34
N CYS A 175 4.42 -13.18 10.13
CA CYS A 175 3.94 -12.33 11.23
C CYS A 175 2.49 -12.61 11.63
N CYS A 176 1.64 -13.01 10.69
CA CYS A 176 0.19 -13.10 10.92
C CYS A 176 -0.44 -14.35 10.30
N GLU A 177 0.29 -15.47 10.23
CA GLU A 177 -0.21 -16.75 9.70
C GLU A 177 -0.78 -16.64 8.28
N GLY A 178 -0.18 -15.76 7.46
CA GLY A 178 -0.59 -15.50 6.09
C GLY A 178 -1.74 -14.52 5.94
N LYS A 179 -2.34 -14.02 7.03
CA LYS A 179 -3.51 -13.13 7.03
C LYS A 179 -3.21 -11.79 6.33
N LEU A 180 -3.51 -11.73 5.03
CA LEU A 180 -3.30 -10.58 4.14
C LEU A 180 -4.55 -10.22 3.31
N VAL A 181 -5.03 -8.98 3.40
CA VAL A 181 -6.16 -8.47 2.57
C VAL A 181 -5.73 -7.28 1.74
N PHE A 182 -6.11 -7.27 0.47
CA PHE A 182 -5.99 -6.12 -0.41
C PHE A 182 -7.38 -5.51 -0.63
N VAL A 183 -7.49 -4.19 -0.49
CA VAL A 183 -8.71 -3.44 -0.79
C VAL A 183 -8.36 -2.41 -1.85
N HIS A 184 -9.03 -2.47 -3.00
CA HIS A 184 -8.75 -1.57 -4.12
C HIS A 184 -9.04 -0.11 -3.75
N GLU A 185 -8.11 0.78 -4.08
CA GLU A 185 -8.24 2.24 -3.91
C GLU A 185 -8.23 2.95 -5.28
N GLY A 186 -7.26 3.84 -5.54
CA GLY A 186 -7.16 4.60 -6.79
C GLY A 186 -6.46 3.86 -7.93
N GLY A 187 -6.26 4.57 -9.03
CA GLY A 187 -5.72 4.05 -10.28
C GLY A 187 -6.58 4.50 -11.45
N TYR A 188 -6.00 5.32 -12.32
CA TYR A 188 -6.74 6.15 -13.27
C TYR A 188 -6.26 5.98 -14.71
N SER A 189 -5.27 5.11 -14.95
CA SER A 189 -4.86 4.70 -16.29
C SER A 189 -5.71 3.53 -16.79
N GLU A 190 -6.73 3.79 -17.61
CA GLU A 190 -7.61 2.74 -18.16
C GLU A 190 -6.83 1.61 -18.87
N GLY A 191 -5.77 1.96 -19.58
CA GLY A 191 -4.96 1.00 -20.35
C GLY A 191 -3.93 0.22 -19.53
N TYR A 192 -3.55 0.69 -18.33
CA TYR A 192 -2.41 0.14 -17.59
C TYR A 192 -2.75 -0.38 -16.18
N VAL A 193 -3.77 0.17 -15.53
CA VAL A 193 -4.29 -0.35 -14.25
C VAL A 193 -4.70 -1.83 -14.35
N PRO A 194 -5.35 -2.31 -15.43
CA PRO A 194 -5.67 -3.73 -15.54
C PRO A 194 -4.46 -4.66 -15.48
N LEU A 195 -3.32 -4.25 -16.05
CA LEU A 195 -2.07 -5.02 -16.01
C LEU A 195 -1.47 -5.05 -14.60
N CYS A 196 -1.46 -3.89 -13.92
CA CYS A 196 -1.00 -3.78 -12.54
C CYS A 196 -1.86 -4.63 -11.60
N GLY A 197 -3.19 -4.53 -11.73
CA GLY A 197 -4.13 -5.30 -10.92
C GLY A 197 -4.08 -6.79 -11.19
N HIS A 198 -3.94 -7.19 -12.45
CA HIS A 198 -3.72 -8.59 -12.80
C HIS A 198 -2.45 -9.15 -12.13
N ALA A 199 -1.34 -8.42 -12.17
CA ALA A 199 -0.08 -8.84 -11.58
C ALA A 199 -0.17 -9.05 -10.06
N VAL A 200 -0.90 -8.18 -9.34
CA VAL A 200 -1.20 -8.34 -7.91
C VAL A 200 -2.05 -9.59 -7.65
N ILE A 201 -3.17 -9.74 -8.37
CA ILE A 201 -4.09 -10.87 -8.17
C ILE A 201 -3.43 -12.20 -8.53
N GLN A 202 -2.67 -12.25 -9.63
CA GLN A 202 -1.89 -13.41 -10.04
C GLN A 202 -0.93 -13.84 -8.92
N THR A 203 -0.22 -12.88 -8.32
CA THR A 203 0.73 -13.13 -7.22
C THR A 203 0.04 -13.63 -5.95
N LEU A 204 -1.09 -13.00 -5.58
CA LEU A 204 -1.89 -13.43 -4.42
C LEU A 204 -2.37 -14.88 -4.58
N ALA A 205 -2.95 -15.19 -5.73
CA ALA A 205 -3.50 -16.50 -6.05
C ALA A 205 -2.43 -17.58 -6.29
N GLY A 206 -1.16 -17.21 -6.52
CA GLY A 206 -0.13 -18.14 -6.98
C GLY A 206 -0.48 -18.74 -8.35
N SER A 207 -1.17 -17.97 -9.19
CA SER A 207 -1.66 -18.44 -10.48
C SER A 207 -0.54 -18.53 -11.51
N ALA A 208 -0.55 -19.60 -12.31
CA ALA A 208 0.32 -19.75 -13.49
C ALA A 208 -0.23 -19.00 -14.73
N ILE A 209 -1.46 -18.46 -14.66
CA ILE A 209 -2.02 -17.64 -15.73
C ILE A 209 -1.33 -16.29 -15.68
N ALA A 210 -0.59 -15.97 -16.74
CA ALA A 210 0.14 -14.72 -16.87
C ALA A 210 -0.36 -13.92 -18.08
N VAL A 211 -0.46 -12.60 -17.91
CA VAL A 211 -0.66 -11.65 -18.99
C VAL A 211 0.61 -10.81 -19.11
N PRO A 212 1.29 -10.79 -20.28
CA PRO A 212 2.49 -10.00 -20.45
C PRO A 212 2.15 -8.50 -20.41
N ASP A 213 2.97 -7.74 -19.70
CA ASP A 213 2.93 -6.28 -19.72
C ASP A 213 3.86 -5.77 -20.84
N PRO A 214 3.30 -5.24 -21.94
CA PRO A 214 4.09 -4.81 -23.10
C PRO A 214 4.96 -3.58 -22.83
N GLN A 215 4.75 -2.86 -21.73
CA GLN A 215 5.50 -1.66 -21.35
C GLN A 215 6.44 -1.88 -20.17
N ASN A 216 6.50 -3.11 -19.63
CA ASN A 216 7.26 -3.43 -18.43
C ASN A 216 8.74 -3.02 -18.54
N ASP A 217 9.40 -3.47 -19.62
CA ASP A 217 10.83 -3.26 -19.83
C ASP A 217 11.14 -1.82 -20.23
N GLU A 218 10.24 -1.19 -20.98
CA GLU A 218 10.33 0.22 -21.34
C GLU A 218 10.32 1.09 -20.07
N ILE A 219 9.35 0.89 -19.19
CA ILE A 219 9.21 1.64 -17.93
C ILE A 219 10.39 1.34 -17.00
N ALA A 220 10.86 0.08 -16.96
CA ALA A 220 12.03 -0.29 -16.17
C ALA A 220 13.31 0.46 -16.61
N ALA A 221 13.40 0.82 -17.89
CA ALA A 221 14.51 1.58 -18.45
C ALA A 221 14.42 3.11 -18.22
N TRP A 222 13.29 3.63 -17.70
CA TRP A 222 13.14 5.08 -17.43
C TRP A 222 13.90 5.56 -16.19
N GLY A 223 14.22 4.65 -15.27
CA GLY A 223 15.09 4.95 -14.14
C GLY A 223 16.54 5.16 -14.57
N PRO A 224 17.38 5.82 -13.76
CA PRO A 224 18.80 5.87 -14.02
C PRO A 224 19.33 4.43 -14.14
N ALA A 225 20.02 4.13 -15.24
CA ALA A 225 20.67 2.84 -15.42
C ALA A 225 21.48 2.55 -14.16
N THR A 226 21.19 1.45 -13.47
CA THR A 226 22.04 0.99 -12.39
C THR A 226 23.44 0.87 -12.98
N ALA A 227 24.36 1.75 -12.57
CA ALA A 227 25.77 1.52 -12.84
C ALA A 227 26.06 0.09 -12.37
N PRO A 228 26.71 -0.76 -13.19
CA PRO A 228 27.08 -2.08 -12.74
C PRO A 228 27.85 -1.90 -11.43
N ALA A 229 27.46 -2.65 -10.40
CA ALA A 229 28.18 -2.68 -9.14
C ALA A 229 29.63 -3.08 -9.44
N SER A 230 30.51 -2.10 -9.65
CA SER A 230 31.93 -2.34 -9.79
C SER A 230 32.43 -2.76 -8.43
N ILE A 231 32.58 -4.06 -8.29
CA ILE A 231 33.40 -4.76 -7.31
C ILE A 231 34.78 -4.10 -7.23
N ASN A 232 35.21 -3.84 -5.99
CA ASN A 232 36.58 -3.53 -5.51
C ASN A 232 37.26 -2.26 -6.03
N ARG A 233 37.58 -1.35 -5.10
CA ARG A 233 38.95 -1.14 -4.59
C ARG A 233 38.92 -0.65 -3.15
#